data_AF-A0A8J5EXU5-F1
#
_entry.id   AF-A0A8J5EXU5-F1
#
_cell.length_a   1.000
_cell.length_b   1.000
_cell.length_c   1.000
_cell.angle_alpha   90.00
_cell.angle_beta   90.00
_cell.angle_gamma   90.00
#
_symmetry.space_group_name_H-M   'P 1'
#
loop_
_entity.id
_entity.type
_entity.pdbx_description
1 polymer ?
#
loop_
_entity_poly.entity_id
_entity_poly.type
_entity_poly.pdbx_seq_one_letter_code
_entity_poly.pdbx_strand_id
1 'polypeptide(L)'
;MQSDCSLVLDDDKNQLLWTSPTNGLGDNCFANLQTDGNLVIHNDRNEVVWSSNTAGDSVRRTMSDITMATLVLLSAALLLGLLLPSSMANNILYAGDTLNTSQSLTQGGYTFIMQSDCNLVLDDDQNQALWTSATNGLGDNCFANLQTDGNLVINNDKNEVVWSTNTAGEEDQYILFLHHDGHINIYKPIWTRPNNDDNSTNRKIAMVTNN
;
A
#
# COMPACT_ATOMS: atom_id res chain seq x y z
N MET A 1 -5.06 -2.24 -18.01
CA MET A 1 -4.62 -1.75 -19.33
C MET A 1 -5.50 -2.41 -20.38
N GLN A 2 -6.09 -1.63 -21.27
CA GLN A 2 -6.97 -2.10 -22.34
C GLN A 2 -6.21 -2.29 -23.66
N SER A 3 -6.83 -2.99 -24.62
CA SER A 3 -6.23 -3.29 -25.93
C SER A 3 -6.02 -2.05 -26.81
N ASP A 4 -6.71 -0.96 -26.51
CA ASP A 4 -6.59 0.34 -27.17
C ASP A 4 -5.50 1.24 -26.53
N CYS A 5 -4.67 0.67 -25.66
CA CYS A 5 -3.65 1.36 -24.88
C CYS A 5 -4.17 2.31 -23.78
N SER A 6 -5.46 2.27 -23.44
CA SER A 6 -5.98 3.00 -22.28
C SER A 6 -5.70 2.27 -20.96
N LEU A 7 -5.05 2.95 -20.03
CA LEU A 7 -5.00 2.56 -18.63
C LEU A 7 -6.28 3.06 -17.96
N VAL A 8 -7.06 2.10 -17.44
CA VAL A 8 -8.37 2.36 -16.87
C VAL A 8 -8.38 2.03 -15.38
N LEU A 9 -9.06 2.88 -14.62
CA LEU A 9 -9.44 2.63 -13.24
C LEU A 9 -10.95 2.43 -13.17
N ASP A 10 -11.37 1.28 -12.66
CA ASP A 10 -12.76 0.94 -12.41
C ASP A 10 -13.02 0.84 -10.89
N ASP A 11 -14.28 0.91 -10.47
CA ASP A 11 -14.67 0.54 -9.11
C ASP A 11 -14.93 -0.98 -8.97
N ASP A 12 -15.26 -1.43 -7.76
CA ASP A 12 -15.51 -2.84 -7.45
C ASP A 12 -16.78 -3.39 -8.15
N LYS A 13 -17.54 -2.53 -8.83
CA LYS A 13 -18.72 -2.85 -9.66
C LYS A 13 -18.41 -2.75 -11.15
N ASN A 14 -17.15 -2.62 -11.55
CA ASN A 14 -16.68 -2.40 -12.92
C ASN A 14 -17.23 -1.11 -13.57
N GLN A 15 -17.53 -0.08 -12.77
CA GLN A 15 -17.86 1.23 -13.29
C GLN A 15 -16.57 2.00 -13.61
N LEU A 16 -16.47 2.51 -14.84
CA LEU A 16 -15.36 3.35 -15.29
C LEU A 16 -15.24 4.63 -14.47
N LEU A 17 -14.14 4.76 -13.72
CA LEU A 17 -13.82 5.96 -12.92
C LEU A 17 -12.88 6.90 -13.65
N TRP A 18 -11.90 6.37 -14.38
CA TRP A 18 -10.91 7.15 -15.10
C TRP A 18 -10.26 6.35 -16.24
N THR A 19 -9.82 7.05 -17.28
CA THR A 19 -9.00 6.49 -18.37
C THR A 19 -7.84 7.43 -18.70
N SER A 20 -6.67 6.88 -19.01
CA SER A 20 -5.53 7.64 -19.49
C SER A 20 -5.79 8.19 -20.89
N PRO A 21 -5.21 9.36 -21.25
CA PRO A 21 -5.36 9.95 -22.58
C PRO A 21 -4.43 9.26 -23.60
N THR A 22 -4.45 7.92 -23.64
CA THR A 22 -3.54 7.10 -24.45
C THR A 22 -4.24 6.18 -25.42
N ASN A 23 -5.56 6.33 -25.56
CA ASN A 23 -6.37 5.59 -26.52
C ASN A 23 -5.81 5.76 -27.94
N GLY A 24 -5.51 4.64 -28.60
CA GLY A 24 -5.04 4.60 -29.98
C GLY A 24 -3.61 5.13 -30.20
N LEU A 25 -2.83 5.33 -29.13
CA LEU A 25 -1.45 5.82 -29.25
C LEU A 25 -0.42 4.71 -29.53
N GLY A 26 -0.86 3.45 -29.63
CA GLY A 26 0.00 2.32 -29.97
C GLY A 26 -0.76 1.00 -29.97
N ASP A 27 0.01 -0.09 -30.09
CA ASP A 27 -0.48 -1.47 -29.95
C ASP A 27 0.19 -2.15 -28.75
N ASN A 28 -0.51 -3.08 -28.11
CA ASN A 28 -0.04 -3.88 -26.96
C ASN A 28 0.64 -3.08 -25.84
N CYS A 29 0.07 -1.94 -25.46
CA CYS A 29 0.69 -1.11 -24.44
C CYS A 29 0.70 -1.78 -23.06
N PHE A 30 1.69 -1.40 -22.26
CA PHE A 30 1.81 -1.81 -20.86
C PHE A 30 2.20 -0.61 -19.99
N ALA A 31 1.74 -0.62 -18.74
CA ALA A 31 2.11 0.39 -17.76
C ALA A 31 3.25 -0.15 -16.88
N ASN A 32 4.24 0.69 -16.63
CA ASN A 32 5.38 0.42 -15.78
C ASN A 32 5.48 1.51 -14.72
N LEU A 33 5.38 1.13 -13.44
CA LEU A 33 5.75 2.03 -12.35
C LEU A 33 7.26 1.94 -12.16
N GLN A 34 7.95 3.03 -12.45
CA GLN A 34 9.39 3.14 -12.39
C GLN A 34 9.86 3.36 -10.94
N THR A 35 11.13 3.04 -10.68
CA THR A 35 11.78 3.22 -9.37
C THR A 35 11.96 4.69 -9.01
N ASP A 36 11.57 5.64 -9.85
CA ASP A 36 11.58 7.08 -9.55
C ASP A 36 10.19 7.59 -9.09
N GLY A 37 9.21 6.69 -8.96
CA GLY A 37 7.82 7.05 -8.64
C GLY A 37 7.00 7.52 -9.85
N ASN A 38 7.56 7.40 -11.07
CA ASN A 38 6.87 7.75 -12.30
C ASN A 38 6.11 6.55 -12.87
N LEU A 39 4.83 6.73 -13.21
CA LEU A 39 4.06 5.73 -13.94
C LEU A 39 4.16 6.05 -15.43
N VAL A 40 4.76 5.13 -16.19
CA VAL A 40 5.02 5.30 -17.61
C VAL A 40 4.26 4.24 -18.40
N ILE A 41 3.57 4.64 -19.45
CA ILE A 41 2.94 3.72 -20.40
C ILE A 41 3.88 3.61 -21.60
N HIS A 42 4.14 2.36 -22.00
CA HIS A 42 4.93 2.02 -23.18
C HIS A 42 4.06 1.30 -24.20
N ASN A 43 4.42 1.39 -25.48
CA ASN A 43 3.85 0.55 -26.54
C ASN A 43 4.67 -0.74 -26.75
N ASP A 44 4.24 -1.58 -27.69
CA ASP A 44 4.92 -2.82 -28.10
C ASP A 44 6.39 -2.65 -28.54
N ARG A 45 6.75 -1.46 -29.03
CA ARG A 45 8.13 -1.08 -29.39
C ARG A 45 8.94 -0.52 -28.22
N ASN A 46 8.38 -0.57 -27.01
CA ASN A 46 8.95 -0.01 -25.79
C ASN A 46 9.08 1.53 -25.81
N GLU A 47 8.41 2.21 -26.73
CA GLU A 47 8.38 3.68 -26.81
C GLU A 47 7.45 4.23 -25.74
N VAL A 48 7.85 5.34 -25.10
CA VAL A 48 7.02 6.02 -24.09
C VAL A 48 5.85 6.72 -24.78
N VAL A 49 4.64 6.29 -24.47
CA VAL A 49 3.40 6.90 -24.99
C VAL A 49 2.80 7.89 -23.99
N TRP A 50 3.05 7.70 -22.70
CA TRP A 50 2.61 8.62 -21.66
C TRP A 50 3.42 8.44 -20.37
N SER A 51 3.48 9.50 -19.56
CA SER A 51 4.14 9.52 -18.25
C SER A 51 3.30 10.35 -17.29
N SER A 52 3.19 9.93 -16.03
CA SER A 52 2.54 10.71 -14.97
C SER A 52 3.30 11.98 -14.62
N ASN A 53 4.59 12.06 -14.99
CA ASN A 53 5.51 13.14 -14.65
C ASN A 53 5.63 13.34 -13.14
N THR A 54 5.62 12.24 -12.40
CA THR A 54 5.71 12.21 -10.94
C THR A 54 7.06 11.73 -10.43
N ALA A 55 8.06 11.65 -11.33
CA ALA A 55 9.43 11.30 -10.97
C ALA A 55 9.97 12.26 -9.88
N GLY A 56 10.41 11.72 -8.74
CA GLY A 56 10.98 12.48 -7.63
C GLY A 56 12.43 12.08 -7.31
N ASP A 57 13.25 13.04 -6.91
CA ASP A 57 14.68 12.83 -6.57
C ASP A 57 14.91 11.86 -5.39
N SER A 58 13.89 11.67 -4.53
CA SER A 58 14.00 10.86 -3.30
C SER A 58 13.94 9.35 -3.53
N VAL A 59 13.58 8.87 -4.72
CA VAL A 59 13.36 7.43 -4.96
C VAL A 59 14.63 6.74 -5.52
N ARG A 60 15.73 7.49 -5.69
CA ARG A 60 16.96 7.03 -6.38
C ARG A 60 17.84 6.03 -5.62
N ARG A 61 17.32 5.33 -4.61
CA ARG A 61 18.09 4.33 -3.85
C ARG A 61 17.24 3.13 -3.45
N THR A 62 16.99 2.23 -4.39
CA THR A 62 17.18 0.78 -4.23
C THR A 62 16.79 0.08 -5.53
N MET A 63 17.36 -1.11 -5.77
CA MET A 63 17.18 -2.01 -6.91
C MET A 63 18.21 -1.90 -8.05
N SER A 64 19.48 -2.15 -7.73
CA SER A 64 20.28 -3.03 -8.58
C SER A 64 19.93 -4.47 -8.20
N ASP A 65 19.62 -5.29 -9.20
CA ASP A 65 19.30 -6.73 -9.12
C ASP A 65 17.84 -7.10 -8.87
N ILE A 66 16.97 -6.98 -9.89
CA ILE A 66 15.99 -8.04 -10.16
C ILE A 66 15.86 -8.26 -11.68
N THR A 67 16.25 -9.46 -12.09
CA THR A 67 16.08 -10.04 -13.42
C THR A 67 14.62 -10.44 -13.68
N MET A 68 14.19 -10.26 -14.93
CA MET A 68 12.92 -10.63 -15.58
C MET A 68 12.11 -11.85 -15.04
N ALA A 69 10.78 -11.73 -15.18
CA ALA A 69 9.68 -12.74 -15.14
C ALA A 69 9.03 -12.96 -13.75
N THR A 70 7.71 -12.98 -13.54
CA THR A 70 6.59 -13.53 -14.35
C THR A 70 5.23 -12.84 -14.06
N LEU A 71 4.44 -12.58 -15.11
CA LEU A 71 2.99 -12.28 -15.05
C LEU A 71 2.20 -13.59 -14.89
N VAL A 72 1.26 -13.68 -13.93
CA VAL A 72 0.30 -14.80 -13.86
C VAL A 72 -1.11 -14.29 -14.15
N LEU A 73 -1.69 -14.81 -15.24
CA LEU A 73 -3.07 -14.62 -15.66
C LEU A 73 -4.02 -15.44 -14.77
N LEU A 74 -5.03 -14.79 -14.19
CA LEU A 74 -6.14 -15.43 -13.50
C LEU A 74 -6.99 -16.24 -14.49
N SER A 75 -6.92 -17.57 -14.43
CA SER A 75 -8.00 -18.45 -14.91
C SER A 75 -8.07 -19.73 -14.10
N ALA A 76 -9.30 -20.08 -13.70
CA ALA A 76 -9.73 -21.33 -13.05
C ALA A 76 -9.34 -21.56 -11.56
N ALA A 77 -9.92 -20.77 -10.65
CA ALA A 77 -10.10 -21.17 -9.25
C ALA A 77 -11.54 -20.97 -8.76
N LEU A 78 -12.52 -21.06 -9.66
CA LEU A 78 -13.94 -20.97 -9.33
C LEU A 78 -14.64 -22.33 -9.46
N LEU A 79 -14.09 -23.39 -8.84
CA LEU A 79 -14.85 -24.64 -8.64
C LEU A 79 -14.22 -25.60 -7.61
N LEU A 80 -14.01 -25.16 -6.35
CA LEU A 80 -14.10 -25.97 -5.10
C LEU A 80 -13.48 -25.15 -3.95
N GLY A 81 -14.31 -24.41 -3.20
CA GLY A 81 -13.83 -23.59 -2.07
C GLY A 81 -14.96 -22.92 -1.32
N LEU A 82 -16.07 -23.65 -1.11
CA LEU A 82 -17.11 -23.24 -0.18
C LEU A 82 -16.65 -23.52 1.26
N LEU A 83 -16.89 -22.54 2.16
CA LEU A 83 -16.89 -22.62 3.64
C LEU A 83 -15.62 -22.23 4.42
N LEU A 84 -15.04 -21.06 4.15
CA LEU A 84 -14.41 -20.29 5.22
C LEU A 84 -14.84 -18.82 5.10
N PRO A 85 -15.29 -18.14 6.16
CA PRO A 85 -15.27 -16.69 6.16
C PRO A 85 -13.80 -16.31 6.02
N SER A 86 -13.40 -15.84 4.84
CA SER A 86 -12.21 -15.03 4.72
C SER A 86 -12.46 -13.85 5.64
N SER A 87 -11.93 -13.90 6.87
CA SER A 87 -11.53 -12.67 7.55
C SER A 87 -10.75 -11.93 6.47
N MET A 88 -11.37 -10.89 5.90
CA MET A 88 -10.68 -10.05 4.94
C MET A 88 -9.62 -9.36 5.77
N ALA A 89 -8.47 -10.01 5.87
CA ALA A 89 -7.34 -9.41 6.52
C ALA A 89 -6.96 -8.21 5.66
N ASN A 90 -7.12 -7.03 6.23
CA ASN A 90 -6.65 -5.82 5.60
C ASN A 90 -5.12 -5.86 5.63
N ASN A 91 -4.48 -5.62 4.50
CA ASN A 91 -3.03 -5.43 4.43
C ASN A 91 -2.66 -3.93 4.40
N ILE A 92 -3.64 -3.06 4.63
CA ILE A 92 -3.52 -1.60 4.58
C ILE A 92 -4.08 -1.01 5.88
N LEU A 93 -3.38 -0.02 6.42
CA LEU A 93 -3.84 0.86 7.48
C LEU A 93 -3.80 2.30 6.96
N TYR A 94 -4.94 3.00 6.95
CA TYR A 94 -4.99 4.38 6.47
C TYR A 94 -4.63 5.37 7.60
N ALA A 95 -4.18 6.56 7.22
CA ALA A 95 -4.05 7.66 8.16
C ALA A 95 -5.37 7.92 8.90
N GLY A 96 -5.29 8.02 10.24
CA GLY A 96 -6.42 8.07 11.16
C GLY A 96 -6.89 6.70 11.67
N ASP A 97 -6.55 5.61 10.99
CA ASP A 97 -6.93 4.27 11.43
C ASP A 97 -6.09 3.80 12.61
N THR A 98 -6.66 2.88 13.37
CA THR A 98 -6.05 2.32 14.58
C THR A 98 -6.08 0.80 14.52
N LEU A 99 -4.93 0.20 14.77
CA LEU A 99 -4.74 -1.21 15.05
C LEU A 99 -4.79 -1.42 16.56
N ASN A 100 -5.96 -1.82 17.08
CA ASN A 100 -6.15 -2.09 18.50
C ASN A 100 -5.44 -3.37 18.92
N THR A 101 -5.35 -3.59 20.23
CA THR A 101 -4.83 -4.83 20.80
C THR A 101 -5.44 -6.08 20.14
N SER A 102 -4.59 -7.04 19.79
CA SER A 102 -4.90 -8.28 19.06
C SER A 102 -5.44 -8.11 17.64
N GLN A 103 -5.47 -6.89 17.09
CA GLN A 103 -5.75 -6.68 15.67
C GLN A 103 -4.47 -6.77 14.85
N SER A 104 -4.61 -7.24 13.62
CA SER A 104 -3.49 -7.43 12.71
C SER A 104 -3.81 -7.05 11.27
N LEU A 105 -2.77 -6.70 10.53
CA LEU A 105 -2.73 -6.76 9.09
C LEU A 105 -2.09 -8.09 8.66
N THR A 106 -2.56 -8.72 7.59
CA THR A 106 -1.90 -9.94 7.08
C THR A 106 -1.78 -9.94 5.57
N GLN A 107 -0.66 -10.39 5.05
CA GLN A 107 -0.44 -10.55 3.61
C GLN A 107 0.66 -11.57 3.36
N GLY A 108 0.46 -12.50 2.42
CA GLY A 108 1.51 -13.40 1.96
C GLY A 108 2.14 -14.31 3.04
N GLY A 109 1.41 -14.63 4.10
CA GLY A 109 1.93 -15.41 5.24
C GLY A 109 2.56 -14.54 6.35
N TYR A 110 2.71 -13.24 6.13
CA TYR A 110 3.18 -12.31 7.14
C TYR A 110 2.02 -11.69 7.92
N THR A 111 2.25 -11.44 9.20
CA THR A 111 1.26 -10.85 10.12
C THR A 111 1.88 -9.67 10.85
N PHE A 112 1.32 -8.48 10.67
CA PHE A 112 1.67 -7.29 11.46
C PHE A 112 0.62 -7.05 12.53
N ILE A 113 0.96 -7.29 13.80
CA ILE A 113 -0.01 -7.40 14.90
C ILE A 113 0.38 -6.53 16.10
N MET A 114 -0.61 -5.84 16.65
CA MET A 114 -0.50 -5.17 17.95
C MET A 114 -0.80 -6.18 19.06
N GLN A 115 0.22 -6.75 19.68
CA GLN A 115 0.08 -7.82 20.68
C GLN A 115 -0.46 -7.28 22.03
N SER A 116 -0.98 -8.19 22.86
CA SER A 116 -1.59 -7.87 24.17
C SER A 116 -0.61 -7.37 25.22
N ASP A 117 0.67 -7.63 25.04
CA ASP A 117 1.75 -7.17 25.91
C ASP A 117 2.27 -5.77 25.50
N CYS A 118 1.55 -5.07 24.63
CA CYS A 118 1.94 -3.78 24.06
C CYS A 118 3.11 -3.82 23.07
N ASN A 119 3.44 -4.99 22.52
CA ASN A 119 4.43 -5.11 21.46
C ASN A 119 3.79 -5.08 20.06
N LEU A 120 4.29 -4.25 19.14
CA LEU A 120 3.91 -4.29 17.74
C LEU A 120 4.92 -5.15 16.99
N VAL A 121 4.43 -6.22 16.35
CA VAL A 121 5.30 -7.28 15.80
C VAL A 121 4.92 -7.58 14.36
N LEU A 122 5.94 -7.81 13.54
CA LEU A 122 5.81 -8.44 12.23
C LEU A 122 6.33 -9.88 12.33
N ASP A 123 5.42 -10.84 12.19
CA ASP A 123 5.69 -12.27 12.21
C ASP A 123 5.62 -12.86 10.81
N ASP A 124 6.39 -13.93 10.57
CA ASP A 124 6.23 -14.80 9.40
C ASP A 124 5.17 -15.90 9.62
N ASP A 125 5.01 -16.77 8.63
CA ASP A 125 4.03 -17.86 8.64
C ASP A 125 4.34 -18.97 9.68
N GLN A 126 5.55 -18.97 10.23
CA GLN A 126 6.01 -19.86 11.29
C GLN A 126 5.90 -19.22 12.68
N ASN A 127 5.31 -18.02 12.78
CA ASN A 127 5.25 -17.20 13.99
C ASN A 127 6.64 -16.79 14.52
N GLN A 128 7.61 -16.63 13.62
CA GLN A 128 8.89 -16.02 13.96
C GLN A 128 8.80 -14.51 13.78
N ALA A 129 9.13 -13.77 14.84
CA ALA A 129 9.20 -12.33 14.80
C ALA A 129 10.37 -11.87 13.92
N LEU A 130 10.04 -11.25 12.79
CA LEU A 130 10.99 -10.64 11.86
C LEU A 130 11.37 -9.22 12.30
N TRP A 131 10.41 -8.50 12.88
CA TRP A 131 10.61 -7.16 13.43
C TRP A 131 9.68 -6.94 14.64
N THR A 132 10.12 -6.11 15.58
CA THR A 132 9.37 -5.73 16.77
C THR A 132 9.67 -4.29 17.19
N SER A 133 8.66 -3.60 17.73
CA SER A 133 8.83 -2.28 18.38
C SER A 133 9.60 -2.37 19.71
N ALA A 134 9.78 -3.57 20.28
CA ALA A 134 10.41 -3.81 21.57
C ALA A 134 9.73 -3.05 22.74
N THR A 135 8.40 -2.96 22.69
CA THR A 135 7.58 -2.21 23.67
C THR A 135 6.81 -3.12 24.63
N ASN A 136 7.18 -4.40 24.67
CA ASN A 136 6.55 -5.40 25.53
C ASN A 136 6.61 -4.98 27.01
N GLY A 137 5.46 -4.94 27.68
CA GLY A 137 5.32 -4.56 29.10
C GLY A 137 5.44 -3.07 29.41
N LEU A 138 5.46 -2.20 28.39
CA LEU A 138 5.53 -0.74 28.60
C LEU A 138 4.15 -0.07 28.80
N GLY A 139 3.07 -0.85 28.83
CA GLY A 139 1.71 -0.37 29.07
C GLY A 139 0.69 -1.50 29.08
N ASP A 140 -0.60 -1.13 29.11
CA ASP A 140 -1.74 -2.04 29.01
C ASP A 140 -2.67 -1.58 27.86
N ASN A 141 -3.34 -2.55 27.24
CA ASN A 141 -4.29 -2.35 26.12
C ASN A 141 -3.80 -1.39 25.03
N CYS A 142 -2.53 -1.53 24.63
CA CYS A 142 -1.95 -0.61 23.66
C CYS A 142 -2.55 -0.78 22.26
N PHE A 143 -2.53 0.32 21.52
CA PHE A 143 -2.99 0.41 20.15
C PHE A 143 -1.98 1.18 19.30
N ALA A 144 -1.86 0.80 18.02
CA ALA A 144 -1.03 1.50 17.05
C ALA A 144 -1.91 2.34 16.13
N ASN A 145 -1.60 3.63 15.98
CA ASN A 145 -2.33 4.57 15.12
C ASN A 145 -1.37 5.12 14.07
N LEU A 146 -1.76 5.04 12.79
CA LEU A 146 -1.09 5.80 11.74
C LEU A 146 -1.70 7.20 11.74
N GLN A 147 -0.93 8.19 12.19
CA GLN A 147 -1.37 9.57 12.27
C GLN A 147 -1.43 10.20 10.88
N THR A 148 -2.18 11.30 10.77
CA THR A 148 -2.36 12.05 9.53
C THR A 148 -1.10 12.78 9.06
N ASP A 149 -0.10 12.93 9.93
CA ASP A 149 1.24 13.40 9.58
C ASP A 149 2.17 12.28 9.07
N GLY A 150 1.71 11.03 9.01
CA GLY A 150 2.52 9.88 8.58
C GLY A 150 3.40 9.27 9.66
N ASN A 151 3.20 9.63 10.92
CA ASN A 151 3.83 9.00 12.07
C ASN A 151 3.01 7.79 12.54
N LEU A 152 3.63 6.62 12.66
CA LEU A 152 3.00 5.47 13.30
C LEU A 152 3.35 5.50 14.79
N VAL A 153 2.33 5.57 15.63
CA VAL A 153 2.48 5.76 17.08
C VAL A 153 1.80 4.63 17.82
N ILE A 154 2.48 4.08 18.84
CA ILE A 154 1.88 3.15 19.80
C ILE A 154 1.53 3.95 21.05
N ASN A 155 0.27 3.89 21.45
CA ASN A 155 -0.24 4.48 22.67
C ASN A 155 -0.73 3.38 23.63
N ASN A 156 -0.66 3.64 24.93
CA ASN A 156 -1.33 2.80 25.94
C ASN A 156 -2.77 3.27 26.20
N ASP A 157 -3.49 2.57 27.07
CA ASP A 157 -4.86 2.90 27.49
C ASP A 157 -5.04 4.29 28.13
N LYS A 158 -3.97 4.92 28.62
CA LYS A 158 -3.96 6.29 29.13
C LYS A 158 -3.67 7.33 28.05
N ASN A 159 -3.57 6.92 26.78
CA ASN A 159 -3.13 7.73 25.64
C ASN A 159 -1.69 8.24 25.78
N GLU A 160 -0.85 7.62 26.61
CA GLU A 160 0.57 7.96 26.68
C GLU A 160 1.30 7.30 25.50
N VAL A 161 2.20 8.05 24.85
CA VAL A 161 3.01 7.53 23.74
C VAL A 161 4.06 6.57 24.30
N VAL A 162 4.00 5.32 23.85
CA VAL A 162 4.94 4.27 24.21
C VAL A 162 6.09 4.21 23.20
N TRP A 163 5.78 4.41 21.92
CA TRP A 163 6.75 4.39 20.83
C TRP A 163 6.21 5.11 19.59
N SER A 164 7.11 5.56 18.72
CA SER A 164 6.78 6.16 17.42
C SER A 164 7.85 5.85 16.38
N THR A 165 7.47 5.82 15.10
CA THR A 165 8.42 5.76 13.98
C THR A 165 9.26 7.03 13.84
N ASN A 166 8.78 8.16 14.38
CA ASN A 166 9.40 9.48 14.25
C ASN A 166 9.47 9.95 12.80
N THR A 167 8.43 9.62 12.03
CA THR A 167 8.30 9.93 10.59
C THR A 167 7.26 11.02 10.33
N ALA A 168 6.91 11.79 11.36
CA ALA A 168 5.96 12.90 11.26
C ALA A 168 6.40 13.92 10.21
N GLY A 169 5.52 14.18 9.25
CA GLY A 169 5.68 15.15 8.18
C GLY A 169 4.48 16.10 8.10
N GLU A 170 4.16 16.53 6.89
CA GLU A 170 2.96 17.34 6.62
C GLU A 170 1.69 16.47 6.74
N GLU A 171 0.61 17.08 7.20
CA GLU A 171 -0.74 16.48 7.27
C GLU A 171 -1.22 16.04 5.88
N ASP A 172 -1.50 14.75 5.72
CA ASP A 172 -1.95 14.14 4.47
C ASP A 172 -2.70 12.81 4.74
N GLN A 173 -3.10 12.09 3.67
CA GLN A 173 -3.65 10.73 3.81
C GLN A 173 -2.57 9.71 3.52
N TYR A 174 -1.69 9.49 4.50
CA TYR A 174 -0.70 8.42 4.45
C TYR A 174 -1.37 7.06 4.45
N ILE A 175 -0.67 6.06 3.95
CA ILE A 175 -1.05 4.66 4.12
C ILE A 175 0.15 3.86 4.63
N LEU A 176 -0.10 2.89 5.50
CA LEU A 176 0.84 1.83 5.82
C LEU A 176 0.39 0.58 5.06
N PHE A 177 1.32 -0.06 4.36
CA PHE A 177 1.04 -1.22 3.52
C PHE A 177 1.96 -2.38 3.89
N LEU A 178 1.36 -3.54 4.16
CA LEU A 178 2.09 -4.80 4.33
C LEU A 178 2.17 -5.49 2.96
N HIS A 179 3.40 -5.61 2.47
CA HIS A 179 3.71 -6.25 1.20
C HIS A 179 3.70 -7.78 1.32
N HIS A 180 3.57 -8.47 0.18
CA HIS A 180 3.59 -9.93 0.13
C HIS A 180 4.97 -10.56 0.40
N ASP A 181 6.03 -9.75 0.44
CA ASP A 181 7.42 -10.14 0.66
C ASP A 181 7.89 -9.87 2.09
N GLY A 182 6.98 -9.46 2.98
CA GLY A 182 7.28 -9.21 4.39
C GLY A 182 7.86 -7.81 4.65
N HIS A 183 7.78 -6.88 3.71
CA HIS A 183 8.09 -5.47 3.97
C HIS A 183 6.87 -4.68 4.42
N ILE A 184 7.09 -3.72 5.33
CA ILE A 184 6.09 -2.74 5.76
C ILE A 184 6.61 -1.35 5.46
N ASN A 185 5.80 -0.57 4.75
CA ASN A 185 6.17 0.78 4.36
C ASN A 185 5.02 1.75 4.61
N ILE A 186 5.38 2.98 5.02
CA ILE A 186 4.47 4.12 5.09
C ILE A 186 4.67 4.95 3.83
N TYR A 187 3.58 5.23 3.15
CA TYR A 187 3.56 5.97 1.90
C TYR A 187 2.86 7.31 2.05
N LYS A 188 3.51 8.36 1.55
CA LYS A 188 2.88 9.66 1.31
C LYS A 188 2.28 9.70 -0.09
N PRO A 189 1.03 10.14 -0.26
CA PRO A 189 0.50 10.38 -1.59
C PRO A 189 1.15 11.61 -2.24
N ILE A 190 1.51 11.51 -3.51
CA ILE A 190 2.10 12.63 -4.28
C ILE A 190 1.17 13.18 -5.35
N TRP A 191 0.07 12.48 -5.63
CA TRP A 191 -0.96 12.96 -6.55
C TRP A 191 -2.34 12.45 -6.17
N THR A 192 -3.31 13.36 -6.19
CA THR A 192 -4.72 13.09 -5.97
C THR A 192 -5.50 13.67 -7.12
N ARG A 193 -6.44 12.90 -7.69
CA ARG A 193 -7.40 13.48 -8.64
C ARG A 193 -8.20 14.56 -7.90
N PRO A 194 -8.29 15.80 -8.40
CA PRO A 194 -9.26 16.76 -7.91
C PRO A 194 -10.66 16.26 -8.31
N ASN A 195 -11.51 15.94 -7.35
CA ASN A 195 -12.94 15.80 -7.62
C ASN A 195 -13.60 17.19 -7.47
N ASN A 196 -14.42 17.57 -8.46
CA ASN A 196 -15.29 18.75 -8.37
C ASN A 196 -16.53 18.52 -7.50
N ASP A 197 -16.67 17.33 -6.90
CA ASP A 197 -17.81 16.94 -6.10
C ASP A 197 -17.39 16.76 -4.63
N ASP A 198 -17.97 17.60 -3.77
CA ASP A 198 -17.75 17.75 -2.34
C ASP A 198 -18.26 16.56 -1.50
N ASN A 199 -18.13 15.32 -2.00
CA ASN A 199 -18.55 14.15 -1.24
C ASN A 199 -17.71 12.88 -1.52
N SER A 200 -16.74 12.68 -0.63
CA SER A 200 -16.15 11.41 -0.19
C SER A 200 -15.32 10.58 -1.18
N THR A 201 -14.08 10.29 -0.74
CA THR A 201 -13.06 9.39 -1.31
C THR A 201 -12.26 9.95 -2.50
N ASN A 202 -11.34 10.88 -2.20
CA ASN A 202 -10.16 11.10 -3.04
C ASN A 202 -9.35 9.79 -3.12
N ARG A 203 -9.52 9.01 -4.19
CA ARG A 203 -8.65 7.87 -4.47
C ARG A 203 -7.30 8.42 -4.95
N LYS A 204 -6.27 8.32 -4.10
CA LYS A 204 -4.90 8.78 -4.37
C LYS A 204 -4.14 7.67 -5.09
N ILE A 205 -3.49 7.99 -6.22
CA ILE A 205 -3.00 6.97 -7.18
C ILE A 205 -1.46 6.89 -7.23
N ALA A 206 -0.75 7.88 -6.68
CA ALA A 206 0.71 7.88 -6.65
C ALA A 206 1.21 8.07 -5.22
N MET A 207 2.18 7.25 -4.82
CA MET A 207 2.64 7.08 -3.45
C MET A 207 4.17 6.99 -3.41
N VAL A 208 4.80 7.60 -2.41
CA VAL A 208 6.25 7.56 -2.19
C VAL A 208 6.52 7.12 -0.76
N THR A 209 7.53 6.28 -0.55
CA THR A 209 7.96 5.84 0.79
C THR A 209 8.57 7.02 1.55
N ASN A 210 8.18 7.22 2.81
CA ASN A 210 8.93 8.11 3.70
C ASN A 210 10.28 7.43 4.05
N ASN A 211 11.37 8.19 3.92
CA ASN A 211 12.73 7.78 4.32
C ASN A 211 12.88 7.75 5.84
#